data_AF-A0A9E3W3N3-F1
#
_entry.id   AF-A0A9E3W3N3-F1
#
_cell.length_a   1.000
_cell.length_b   1.000
_cell.length_c   1.000
_cell.angle_alpha   90.00
_cell.angle_beta   90.00
_cell.angle_gamma   90.00
#
_symmetry.space_group_name_H-M   'P 1'
#
loop_
_entity.id
_entity.type
_entity.pdbx_description
1 polymer ?
#
loop_
_entity_poly.entity_id
_entity_poly.type
_entity_poly.pdbx_seq_one_letter_code
_entity_poly.pdbx_strand_id
1 'polypeptide(L)' 'MGPRGRRRLPRALPGVSRPIGLTGGIGSGKSTAAAFLAGLGAGVVDADEISRELTAAGGAALPAL' A
#
# COMPACT_ATOMS: atom_id res chain seq x y z
N MET A 1 -19.37 10.78 0.58
CA MET A 1 -18.12 10.53 -0.16
C MET A 1 -16.99 11.25 0.56
N GLY A 2 -16.45 10.63 1.62
CA GLY A 2 -15.42 11.25 2.48
C GLY A 2 -14.01 10.83 2.08
N PRO A 3 -12.97 11.62 2.41
CA PRO A 3 -11.59 11.27 2.12
C PRO A 3 -11.24 9.96 2.84
N ARG A 4 -10.70 8.98 2.11
CA ARG A 4 -10.20 7.73 2.70
C ARG A 4 -9.11 8.11 3.68
N GLY A 5 -9.42 7.99 4.97
CA GLY A 5 -8.56 8.42 6.06
C GLY A 5 -7.17 7.82 5.91
N ARG A 6 -6.15 8.68 6.06
CA ARG A 6 -4.73 8.32 6.10
C ARG A 6 -4.55 7.09 6.98
N ARG A 7 -4.42 5.91 6.36
CA ARG A 7 -4.26 4.64 7.08
C ARG A 7 -2.87 4.70 7.71
N ARG A 8 -2.81 5.03 9.00
CA ARG A 8 -1.57 4.98 9.77
C ARG A 8 -1.02 3.56 9.60
N LEU A 9 0.14 3.44 8.97
CA LEU A 9 0.85 2.18 8.88
C LEU A 9 1.08 1.71 10.33
N PRO A 10 0.72 0.45 10.68
CA PRO A 10 1.03 -0.07 12.01
C PRO A 10 2.53 0.08 12.25
N ARG A 11 2.88 0.69 13.38
CA ARG A 11 4.28 0.87 13.81
C ARG A 11 4.95 -0.50 13.81
N ALA A 12 5.95 -0.69 12.94
CA ALA A 12 6.71 -1.93 12.89
C ALA A 12 7.19 -2.28 14.30
N LEU A 13 6.78 -3.45 14.80
CA LEU A 13 7.24 -3.97 16.07
C LEU A 13 8.75 -4.21 15.98
N PRO A 14 9.55 -3.92 17.03
CA PRO A 14 10.99 -4.15 17.01
C PRO A 14 11.28 -5.65 16.88
N GLY A 15 11.54 -6.08 15.65
CA GLY A 15 11.75 -7.45 15.19
C GLY A 15 11.87 -7.43 13.67
N VAL A 16 12.61 -8.39 13.10
CA VAL A 16 12.92 -8.39 11.66
C VAL A 16 11.63 -8.60 10.85
N SER A 17 11.09 -7.53 10.26
CA SER A 17 9.97 -7.65 9.30
C SER A 17 10.50 -8.23 7.99
N ARG A 18 10.08 -9.44 7.64
CA ARG A 18 10.43 -10.06 6.36
C ARG A 18 9.46 -9.57 5.26
N PRO A 19 9.92 -8.82 4.25
CA PRO A 19 9.04 -8.41 3.16
C PRO A 19 8.66 -9.63 2.30
N ILE A 20 7.40 -9.69 1.88
CA ILE A 20 6.88 -10.72 0.98
C ILE A 20 6.15 -10.00 -0.16
N GLY A 21 6.49 -10.32 -1.41
CA GLY A 21 5.82 -9.78 -2.58
C GLY A 21 4.51 -10.54 -2.88
N LEU A 22 3.39 -9.80 -2.95
CA LEU A 22 2.11 -10.34 -3.40
C LEU A 22 1.88 -9.95 -4.87
N THR A 23 1.87 -10.94 -5.76
CA THR A 23 1.77 -10.73 -7.22
C THR A 23 0.57 -11.48 -7.81
N GLY A 24 0.32 -11.28 -9.11
CA GLY A 24 -0.82 -11.88 -9.82
C GLY A 24 -1.39 -10.95 -10.90
N GLY A 25 -2.18 -11.50 -11.82
CA GLY A 25 -2.81 -10.74 -12.91
C GLY A 25 -3.94 -9.80 -12.47
N ILE A 26 -4.49 -9.04 -13.41
CA ILE A 26 -5.69 -8.22 -13.18
C ILE A 26 -6.87 -9.15 -12.84
N GLY A 27 -7.68 -8.79 -11.84
CA GLY A 27 -8.82 -9.60 -11.41
C GLY A 27 -8.47 -10.85 -10.58
N SER A 28 -7.20 -11.12 -10.28
CA SER A 28 -6.79 -12.33 -9.54
C SER A 28 -7.03 -12.27 -8.02
N GLY A 29 -7.66 -11.21 -7.51
CA GLY A 29 -7.97 -11.07 -6.08
C GLY A 29 -6.83 -10.61 -5.17
N LYS A 30 -5.73 -10.03 -5.70
CA LYS A 30 -4.61 -9.52 -4.89
C LYS A 30 -5.04 -8.59 -3.76
N SER A 31 -5.91 -7.62 -4.03
CA SER A 31 -6.40 -6.68 -3.01
C SER A 31 -7.18 -7.39 -1.90
N THR A 32 -7.91 -8.45 -2.24
CA THR A 32 -8.61 -9.31 -1.26
C THR A 32 -7.61 -10.07 -0.39
N ALA A 33 -6.60 -10.68 -1.01
CA ALA A 33 -5.54 -11.39 -0.27
C ALA A 33 -4.73 -10.44 0.64
N ALA A 34 -4.39 -9.24 0.16
CA ALA A 34 -3.72 -8.21 0.95
C ALA A 34 -4.57 -7.78 2.16
N ALA A 35 -5.87 -7.58 1.96
CA ALA A 35 -6.80 -7.24 3.05
C ALA A 35 -6.91 -8.37 4.08
N PHE A 36 -6.91 -9.64 3.63
CA PHE A 36 -6.88 -10.80 4.51
C PHE A 36 -5.61 -10.85 5.35
N LEU A 37 -4.43 -10.68 4.73
CA LEU A 37 -3.14 -10.62 5.45
C LEU A 37 -3.09 -9.46 6.45
N ALA A 38 -3.63 -8.29 6.08
CA ALA A 38 -3.75 -7.16 6.99
C ALA A 38 -4.62 -7.48 8.21
N GLY A 39 -5.71 -8.23 8.01
CA GLY A 39 -6.58 -8.73 9.09
C GLY A 39 -5.86 -9.66 10.07
N LEU A 40 -4.81 -10.34 9.61
CA LEU A 40 -3.92 -11.17 10.44
C LEU A 40 -2.77 -10.39 11.10
N GLY A 41 -2.73 -9.07 10.93
CA GLY A 41 -1.71 -8.20 11.53
C GLY A 41 -0.49 -7.92 10.65
N ALA A 42 -0.49 -8.34 9.37
CA ALA A 42 0.57 -7.96 8.45
C ALA A 42 0.51 -6.46 8.11
N GLY A 43 1.67 -5.80 8.08
CA GLY A 43 1.80 -4.51 7.42
C GLY A 43 1.65 -4.67 5.91
N VAL A 44 0.77 -3.89 5.29
CA VAL A 44 0.59 -3.89 3.84
C VAL A 44 1.20 -2.63 3.26
N VAL A 45 2.05 -2.82 2.25
CA VAL A 45 2.62 -1.75 1.42
C VAL A 45 2.02 -1.91 0.02
N ASP A 46 1.11 -1.01 -0.35
CA ASP A 46 0.44 -1.04 -1.65
C ASP A 46 1.22 -0.19 -2.66
N ALA A 47 1.86 -0.87 -3.62
CA ALA A 47 2.67 -0.20 -4.64
C ALA A 47 1.84 0.63 -5.62
N ASP A 48 0.59 0.22 -5.90
CA ASP A 48 -0.28 0.94 -6.83
C ASP A 48 -0.78 2.25 -6.19
N GLU A 49 -1.12 2.21 -4.91
CA GLU A 49 -1.49 3.42 -4.14
C GLU A 49 -0.31 4.39 -4.05
N ILE A 50 0.88 3.90 -3.68
CA ILE A 50 2.09 4.73 -3.60
C ILE A 50 2.43 5.35 -4.96
N SER A 51 2.37 4.58 -6.05
CA SER A 51 2.63 5.08 -7.39
C SER A 51 1.68 6.22 -7.77
N ARG A 52 0.39 6.09 -7.47
CA ARG A 52 -0.62 7.14 -7.72
C ARG A 52 -0.38 8.39 -6.88
N GLU A 53 -0.01 8.25 -5.61
CA GLU A 53 0.32 9.40 -4.75
C GLU A 53 1.55 10.14 -5.24
N LEU A 54 2.60 9.41 -5.62
CA LEU A 54 3.84 9.98 -6.13
C LEU A 54 3.66 10.71 -7.45
N THR A 55 2.73 10.25 -8.29
CA THR A 55 2.46 10.80 -9.63
C THR A 55 1.26 11.76 -9.67
N ALA A 56 0.68 12.09 -8.51
CA ALA A 56 -0.34 13.14 -8.44
C ALA A 56 0.25 14.51 -8.80
N ALA A 57 -0.61 15.51 -9.04
CA ALA A 57 -0.17 16.88 -9.27
C ALA A 57 0.63 17.40 -8.06
N GLY A 58 1.86 17.88 -8.32
CA GLY A 58 2.81 18.26 -7.26
C GLY A 58 3.41 17.08 -6.48
N GLY A 59 3.17 15.84 -6.92
CA GLY A 59 3.74 14.63 -6.36
C GLY A 59 5.24 14.51 -6.65
N ALA A 60 5.96 13.87 -5.74
CA ALA A 60 7.43 13.84 -5.75
C ALA A 60 8.05 13.15 -6.97
N ALA A 61 7.28 12.34 -7.72
CA ALA A 61 7.77 11.69 -8.94
C ALA A 61 7.56 12.51 -10.22
N LEU A 62 6.83 13.63 -10.16
CA LEU A 62 6.66 14.53 -11.30
C LEU A 62 7.39 15.87 -11.05
N PRO A 63 8.11 16.40 -12.04
CA PRO A 63 8.72 17.72 -11.92
C PRO A 63 7.64 18.80 -11.78
N ALA A 64 7.94 19.85 -11.00
CA ALA A 64 7.12 21.05 -10.99
C ALA A 64 7.19 21.71 -12.38
N LEU A 65 6.04 21.78 -13.06
CA LEU A 65 5.88 22.48 -14.33
C LEU A 65 5.65 23.97 -14.10
#